data_AF-A0A3R6Q8R1-F1
#
_entry.id   AF-A0A3R6Q8R1-F1
#
_cell.length_a   1.000
_cell.length_b   1.000
_cell.length_c   1.000
_cell.angle_alpha   90.00
_cell.angle_beta   90.00
_cell.angle_gamma   90.00
#
_symmetry.space_group_name_H-M   'P 1'
#
loop_
_entity.id
_entity.type
_entity.pdbx_description
1 polymer ?
#
loop_
_entity_poly.entity_id
_entity_poly.type
_entity_poly.pdbx_seq_one_letter_code
_entity_poly.pdbx_strand_id
1 'polypeptide(L)'
;MRKWICILLAAGIAAGLMSGCSRNVGTQESAVWQVLETEILAEKADASGEVDFTHDYSEEIKADIEDVVSKSESLQKELEQINTIIQKFTPLAEKAETQGEMNASSRWFYVIWDTELNNLWSRFMNLADQKTKESVLAEQRNWVAMKEEATLLSIGSSEENGSIYPLLQNSFLEEITKNRACILASKLAGIKGEDFMLPDRSNKYGLFVDNQGTGNVYSALVTREGLNGENEAVISVYRIGETRGTFTDHGNGELAFASDDGNVRGIIHIDGWKGASFHVTEVTGNSAFTVGEELEFPFAF
;
A
#
# COMPACT_ATOMS: atom_id res chain seq x y z
N MET A 1 18.24 -4.90 19.74
CA MET A 1 18.25 -3.90 18.65
C MET A 1 17.67 -4.45 17.34
N ARG A 2 17.99 -5.69 16.90
CA ARG A 2 17.35 -6.30 15.70
C ARG A 2 15.86 -6.68 15.83
N LYS A 3 15.33 -6.86 17.04
CA LYS A 3 13.91 -7.25 17.27
C LYS A 3 12.88 -6.12 17.07
N TRP A 4 13.30 -4.86 17.02
CA TRP A 4 12.39 -3.71 16.99
C TRP A 4 12.27 -3.07 15.60
N ILE A 5 13.20 -3.34 14.69
CA ILE A 5 13.22 -2.74 13.34
C ILE A 5 12.27 -3.50 12.40
N CYS A 6 12.15 -4.83 12.51
CA CYS A 6 11.27 -5.60 11.64
C CYS A 6 9.78 -5.46 12.00
N ILE A 7 9.46 -5.23 13.28
CA ILE A 7 8.06 -5.00 13.69
C ILE A 7 7.64 -3.57 13.35
N LEU A 8 8.53 -2.58 13.26
CA LEU A 8 8.16 -1.26 12.73
C LEU A 8 7.85 -1.27 11.23
N LEU A 9 8.25 -2.29 10.46
CA LEU A 9 7.78 -2.48 9.09
C LEU A 9 6.38 -3.13 9.03
N ALA A 10 5.95 -3.82 10.08
CA ALA A 10 4.59 -4.39 10.20
C ALA A 10 3.63 -3.56 11.09
N ALA A 11 4.16 -2.68 11.95
CA ALA A 11 3.41 -1.83 12.88
C ALA A 11 3.60 -0.32 12.61
N GLY A 12 4.53 0.06 11.72
CA GLY A 12 4.73 1.45 11.28
C GLY A 12 3.65 1.99 10.35
N ILE A 13 2.63 1.20 10.03
CA ILE A 13 1.43 1.66 9.30
C ILE A 13 0.31 2.11 10.27
N ALA A 14 0.47 1.93 11.59
CA ALA A 14 -0.54 2.37 12.58
C ALA A 14 -0.17 3.63 13.39
N ALA A 15 1.04 4.21 13.25
CA ALA A 15 1.47 5.36 14.05
C ALA A 15 1.96 6.59 13.26
N GLY A 16 1.68 6.65 11.95
CA GLY A 16 2.11 7.73 11.05
C GLY A 16 1.11 8.87 10.81
N LEU A 17 0.00 8.97 11.56
CA LEU A 17 -1.04 9.99 11.36
C LEU A 17 -1.46 10.69 12.66
N MET A 18 -0.50 11.18 13.46
CA MET A 18 -0.79 12.12 14.55
C MET A 18 0.32 13.14 14.77
N SER A 19 0.69 13.89 13.72
CA SER A 19 1.30 15.21 13.93
C SER A 19 1.01 16.12 12.75
N GLY A 20 -0.08 16.89 12.86
CA GLY A 20 -0.35 17.96 11.91
C GLY A 20 -1.80 18.41 11.79
N CYS A 21 -2.45 18.81 12.89
CA CYS A 21 -3.22 20.06 12.98
C CYS A 21 -4.02 20.13 14.28
N SER A 22 -3.67 21.11 15.12
CA SER A 22 -4.51 21.55 16.23
C SER A 22 -5.58 22.50 15.70
N ARG A 23 -6.87 22.15 15.87
CA ARG A 23 -7.94 23.05 16.36
C ARG A 23 -9.28 22.31 16.56
N ASN A 24 -9.69 22.31 17.84
CA ASN A 24 -10.94 21.88 18.46
C ASN A 24 -12.24 21.85 17.61
N VAL A 25 -12.73 20.63 17.35
CA VAL A 25 -14.14 20.16 17.39
C VAL A 25 -14.00 18.66 17.68
N GLY A 26 -14.29 18.07 18.83
CA GLY A 26 -15.57 17.95 19.54
C GLY A 26 -15.62 16.54 20.15
N THR A 27 -15.08 16.42 21.37
CA THR A 27 -15.07 15.37 22.43
C THR A 27 -15.83 14.02 22.35
N GLN A 28 -16.60 13.69 21.31
CA GLN A 28 -17.39 12.45 21.24
C GLN A 28 -16.70 11.34 20.43
N GLU A 29 -16.00 11.69 19.35
CA GLU A 29 -15.25 10.73 18.52
C GLU A 29 -14.06 10.14 19.27
N SER A 30 -13.34 10.98 20.03
CA SER A 30 -12.27 10.56 20.95
C SER A 30 -12.74 9.59 22.04
N ALA A 31 -14.00 9.66 22.46
CA ALA A 31 -14.54 8.78 23.49
C ALA A 31 -14.89 7.40 22.92
N VAL A 32 -15.36 7.34 21.66
CA VAL A 32 -15.61 6.06 20.95
C VAL A 32 -14.30 5.32 20.74
N TRP A 33 -13.25 6.00 20.28
CA TRP A 33 -11.92 5.41 20.11
C TRP A 33 -11.31 4.92 21.43
N GLN A 34 -11.46 5.69 22.51
CA GLN A 34 -11.01 5.28 23.85
C GLN A 34 -11.79 4.09 24.40
N VAL A 35 -13.11 4.03 24.20
CA VAL A 35 -13.95 2.90 24.61
C VAL A 35 -13.59 1.64 23.81
N LEU A 36 -13.39 1.77 22.49
CA LEU A 36 -12.90 0.67 21.64
C LEU A 36 -11.52 0.19 22.11
N GLU A 37 -10.57 1.09 22.35
CA GLU A 37 -9.24 0.73 22.89
C GLU A 37 -9.35 0.01 24.24
N THR A 38 -10.29 0.42 25.10
CA THR A 38 -10.45 -0.14 26.45
C THR A 38 -11.12 -1.53 26.42
N GLU A 39 -12.10 -1.76 25.54
CA GLU A 39 -12.68 -3.08 25.31
C GLU A 39 -11.70 -4.04 24.59
N ILE A 40 -10.91 -3.53 23.65
CA ILE A 40 -9.85 -4.28 22.95
C ILE A 40 -8.72 -4.67 23.92
N LEU A 41 -8.35 -3.79 24.86
CA LEU A 41 -7.39 -4.12 25.93
C LEU A 41 -7.93 -5.16 26.92
N ALA A 42 -9.25 -5.24 27.11
CA ALA A 42 -9.88 -6.26 27.94
C ALA A 42 -9.91 -7.64 27.23
N GLU A 43 -10.04 -7.67 25.90
CA GLU A 43 -9.98 -8.90 25.10
C GLU A 43 -8.53 -9.44 24.95
N LYS A 44 -7.51 -8.57 25.07
CA LYS A 44 -6.09 -8.96 25.12
C LYS A 44 -5.72 -9.91 26.29
N ALA A 45 -6.61 -10.13 27.26
CA ALA A 45 -6.35 -10.97 28.41
C ALA A 45 -6.52 -12.50 28.16
N ASP A 46 -7.04 -12.94 27.01
CA ASP A 46 -7.28 -14.38 26.74
C ASP A 46 -6.46 -15.00 25.60
N ALA A 47 -5.43 -14.31 25.09
CA ALA A 47 -4.52 -14.86 24.06
C ALA A 47 -3.41 -15.75 24.67
N SER A 48 -3.74 -16.62 25.63
CA SER A 48 -2.77 -17.49 26.32
C SER A 48 -2.39 -18.78 25.54
N GLY A 49 -3.00 -19.01 24.38
CA GLY A 49 -2.72 -20.16 23.51
C GLY A 49 -1.46 -20.01 22.65
N GLU A 50 -0.80 -21.15 22.39
CA GLU A 50 0.20 -21.32 21.33
C GLU A 50 -0.45 -21.04 19.96
N VAL A 51 0.24 -20.33 19.08
CA VAL A 51 -0.26 -20.00 17.73
C VAL A 51 0.24 -21.03 16.74
N ASP A 52 -0.67 -21.65 16.00
CA ASP A 52 -0.33 -22.55 14.91
C ASP A 52 -0.08 -21.75 13.62
N PHE A 53 1.18 -21.43 13.35
CA PHE A 53 1.60 -20.72 12.14
C PHE A 53 1.48 -21.57 10.86
N THR A 54 1.10 -22.84 10.96
CA THR A 54 0.81 -23.71 9.80
C THR A 54 -0.67 -23.75 9.43
N HIS A 55 -1.55 -23.23 10.30
CA HIS A 55 -2.98 -23.17 10.08
C HIS A 55 -3.33 -22.17 8.96
N ASP A 56 -4.22 -22.59 8.06
CA ASP A 56 -4.75 -21.72 7.01
C ASP A 56 -6.02 -21.02 7.51
N TYR A 57 -5.88 -19.76 7.90
CA TYR A 57 -6.95 -18.92 8.42
C TYR A 57 -7.89 -18.35 7.33
N SER A 58 -7.76 -18.77 6.07
CA SER A 58 -8.51 -18.15 4.95
C SER A 58 -10.04 -18.24 5.10
N GLU A 59 -10.57 -19.34 5.64
CA GLU A 59 -12.02 -19.49 5.84
C GLU A 59 -12.54 -18.66 7.02
N GLU A 60 -11.76 -18.54 8.10
CA GLU A 60 -12.08 -17.66 9.23
C GLU A 60 -12.04 -16.19 8.81
N ILE A 61 -11.02 -15.78 8.06
CA ILE A 61 -10.91 -14.45 7.48
C ILE A 61 -12.14 -14.17 6.60
N LYS A 62 -12.51 -15.11 5.74
CA LYS A 62 -13.69 -14.96 4.89
C LYS A 62 -14.98 -14.79 5.68
N ALA A 63 -15.18 -15.58 6.74
CA ALA A 63 -16.34 -15.44 7.61
C ALA A 63 -16.35 -14.08 8.32
N ASP A 64 -15.19 -13.60 8.81
CA ASP A 64 -15.07 -12.28 9.43
C ASP A 64 -15.39 -11.15 8.42
N ILE A 65 -14.93 -11.27 7.17
CA ILE A 65 -15.24 -10.33 6.08
C ILE A 65 -16.73 -10.32 5.77
N GLU A 66 -17.35 -11.51 5.61
CA GLU A 66 -18.79 -11.61 5.36
C GLU A 66 -19.61 -11.00 6.49
N ASP A 67 -19.17 -11.16 7.74
CA ASP A 67 -19.79 -10.54 8.91
C ASP A 67 -19.69 -9.00 8.86
N VAL A 68 -18.50 -8.45 8.60
CA VAL A 68 -18.28 -6.99 8.43
C VAL A 68 -19.16 -6.44 7.31
N VAL A 69 -19.15 -7.06 6.14
CA VAL A 69 -19.96 -6.65 4.98
C VAL A 69 -21.46 -6.66 5.32
N SER A 70 -21.93 -7.64 6.09
CA SER A 70 -23.36 -7.75 6.46
C SER A 70 -23.83 -6.70 7.46
N LYS A 71 -22.90 -6.18 8.29
CA LYS A 71 -23.18 -5.23 9.38
C LYS A 71 -22.86 -3.78 9.03
N SER A 72 -22.13 -3.56 7.94
CA SER A 72 -21.68 -2.24 7.52
C SER A 72 -22.82 -1.41 6.92
N GLU A 73 -22.96 -0.18 7.40
CA GLU A 73 -24.01 0.75 6.91
C GLU A 73 -23.64 1.42 5.57
N SER A 74 -22.35 1.47 5.23
CA SER A 74 -21.81 2.04 4.00
C SER A 74 -20.45 1.42 3.66
N LEU A 75 -20.00 1.57 2.42
CA LEU A 75 -18.67 1.09 1.99
C LEU A 75 -17.52 1.79 2.74
N GLN A 76 -17.70 3.06 3.13
CA GLN A 76 -16.72 3.76 3.96
C GLN A 76 -16.57 3.08 5.33
N LYS A 77 -17.69 2.77 5.99
CA LYS A 77 -17.70 2.07 7.28
C LYS A 77 -17.22 0.62 7.18
N GLU A 78 -17.51 -0.04 6.07
CA GLU A 78 -17.00 -1.39 5.80
C GLU A 78 -15.48 -1.41 5.79
N LEU A 79 -14.83 -0.56 5.00
CA LEU A 79 -13.37 -0.50 4.96
C LEU A 79 -12.74 -0.07 6.29
N GLU A 80 -13.39 0.81 7.06
CA GLU A 80 -12.96 1.15 8.43
C GLU A 80 -13.05 -0.08 9.36
N GLN A 81 -14.08 -0.90 9.21
CA GLN A 81 -14.30 -2.10 10.03
C GLN A 81 -13.38 -3.26 9.67
N ILE A 82 -12.82 -3.33 8.44
CA ILE A 82 -11.76 -4.30 8.09
C ILE A 82 -10.58 -4.22 9.07
N ASN A 83 -10.28 -3.03 9.61
CA ASN A 83 -9.23 -2.86 10.61
C ASN A 83 -9.47 -3.69 11.89
N THR A 84 -10.72 -4.02 12.22
CA THR A 84 -11.01 -4.90 13.37
C THR A 84 -10.51 -6.33 13.14
N ILE A 85 -10.55 -6.82 11.90
CA ILE A 85 -10.00 -8.12 11.52
C ILE A 85 -8.47 -8.06 11.59
N ILE A 86 -7.85 -6.98 11.08
CA ILE A 86 -6.41 -6.76 11.22
C ILE A 86 -6.00 -6.78 12.71
N GLN A 87 -6.75 -6.09 13.57
CA GLN A 87 -6.51 -6.07 15.02
C GLN A 87 -6.65 -7.45 15.68
N LYS A 88 -7.55 -8.31 15.19
CA LYS A 88 -7.68 -9.71 15.64
C LYS A 88 -6.43 -10.53 15.31
N PHE A 89 -5.84 -10.37 14.12
CA PHE A 89 -4.68 -11.15 13.67
C PHE A 89 -3.32 -10.58 14.11
N THR A 90 -3.23 -9.28 14.38
CA THR A 90 -2.01 -8.59 14.84
C THR A 90 -1.32 -9.28 16.03
N PRO A 91 -1.99 -9.51 17.19
CA PRO A 91 -1.33 -10.13 18.34
C PRO A 91 -0.94 -11.61 18.10
N LEU A 92 -1.55 -12.29 17.12
CA LEU A 92 -1.13 -13.63 16.71
C LEU A 92 0.19 -13.58 15.93
N ALA A 93 0.30 -12.64 14.99
CA ALA A 93 1.51 -12.42 14.21
C ALA A 93 2.68 -11.94 15.07
N GLU A 94 2.43 -11.11 16.09
CA GLU A 94 3.44 -10.64 17.04
C GLU A 94 4.12 -11.75 17.86
N LYS A 95 3.51 -12.95 17.94
CA LYS A 95 4.10 -14.13 18.58
C LYS A 95 5.12 -14.86 17.71
N ALA A 96 5.26 -14.50 16.43
CA ALA A 96 6.22 -15.13 15.54
C ALA A 96 7.67 -14.90 16.02
N GLU A 97 8.46 -15.97 16.14
CA GLU A 97 9.85 -15.89 16.60
C GLU A 97 10.85 -16.18 15.46
N THR A 98 10.46 -17.05 14.54
CA THR A 98 11.29 -17.48 13.40
C THR A 98 10.93 -16.74 12.12
N GLN A 99 11.86 -16.69 11.16
CA GLN A 99 11.57 -16.14 9.83
C GLN A 99 10.43 -16.88 9.13
N GLY A 100 10.30 -18.20 9.35
CA GLY A 100 9.21 -18.99 8.79
C GLY A 100 7.84 -18.56 9.33
N GLU A 101 7.74 -18.32 10.63
CA GLU A 101 6.50 -17.86 11.27
C GLU A 101 6.15 -16.42 10.87
N MET A 102 7.15 -15.54 10.73
CA MET A 102 6.95 -14.18 10.20
C MET A 102 6.44 -14.21 8.75
N ASN A 103 7.03 -15.09 7.92
CA ASN A 103 6.59 -15.29 6.54
C ASN A 103 5.16 -15.86 6.48
N ALA A 104 4.82 -16.79 7.36
CA ALA A 104 3.48 -17.38 7.42
C ALA A 104 2.43 -16.36 7.89
N SER A 105 2.70 -15.66 8.99
CA SER A 105 1.76 -14.70 9.58
C SER A 105 1.52 -13.46 8.72
N SER A 106 2.54 -12.96 8.01
CA SER A 106 2.37 -11.85 7.05
C SER A 106 1.36 -12.15 5.94
N ARG A 107 1.20 -13.43 5.56
CA ARG A 107 0.22 -13.85 4.57
C ARG A 107 -1.22 -13.58 5.02
N TRP A 108 -1.51 -13.66 6.32
CA TRP A 108 -2.88 -13.47 6.84
C TRP A 108 -3.41 -12.08 6.50
N PHE A 109 -2.60 -11.03 6.66
CA PHE A 109 -3.00 -9.66 6.35
C PHE A 109 -3.22 -9.43 4.86
N TYR A 110 -2.37 -9.99 4.01
CA TYR A 110 -2.61 -9.99 2.57
C TYR A 110 -3.93 -10.70 2.22
N VAL A 111 -4.21 -11.86 2.81
CA VAL A 111 -5.45 -12.63 2.58
C VAL A 111 -6.68 -11.86 3.05
N ILE A 112 -6.62 -11.09 4.13
CA ILE A 112 -7.72 -10.19 4.56
C ILE A 112 -8.10 -9.24 3.42
N TRP A 113 -7.11 -8.50 2.87
CA TRP A 113 -7.38 -7.54 1.81
C TRP A 113 -7.73 -8.18 0.47
N ASP A 114 -7.14 -9.33 0.12
CA ASP A 114 -7.49 -10.06 -1.11
C ASP A 114 -8.92 -10.60 -1.04
N THR A 115 -9.34 -11.09 0.13
CA THR A 115 -10.72 -11.55 0.37
C THR A 115 -11.70 -10.38 0.24
N GLU A 116 -11.39 -9.23 0.84
CA GLU A 116 -12.21 -8.03 0.72
C GLU A 116 -12.30 -7.52 -0.73
N LEU A 117 -11.15 -7.44 -1.43
CA LEU A 117 -11.11 -7.03 -2.83
C LEU A 117 -11.99 -7.93 -3.71
N ASN A 118 -11.94 -9.24 -3.51
CA ASN A 118 -12.77 -10.21 -4.23
C ASN A 118 -14.26 -10.07 -3.88
N ASN A 119 -14.59 -9.77 -2.62
CA ASN A 119 -15.96 -9.49 -2.19
C ASN A 119 -16.53 -8.24 -2.85
N LEU A 120 -15.79 -7.12 -2.82
CA LEU A 120 -16.12 -5.88 -3.52
C LEU A 120 -16.29 -6.11 -5.02
N TRP A 121 -15.38 -6.87 -5.62
CA TRP A 121 -15.44 -7.21 -7.05
C TRP A 121 -16.71 -7.94 -7.43
N SER A 122 -17.12 -8.94 -6.64
CA SER A 122 -18.37 -9.67 -6.84
C SER A 122 -19.58 -8.73 -6.80
N ARG A 123 -19.67 -7.87 -5.77
CA ARG A 123 -20.76 -6.89 -5.64
C ARG A 123 -20.77 -5.87 -6.77
N PHE A 124 -19.60 -5.36 -7.15
CA PHE A 124 -19.43 -4.46 -8.29
C PHE A 124 -19.91 -5.09 -9.60
N MET A 125 -19.51 -6.33 -9.87
CA MET A 125 -19.93 -7.07 -11.06
C MET A 125 -21.41 -7.43 -11.05
N ASN A 126 -22.09 -7.42 -9.91
CA ASN A 126 -23.54 -7.61 -9.88
C ASN A 126 -24.30 -6.31 -10.16
N LEU A 127 -23.78 -5.16 -9.71
CA LEU A 127 -24.50 -3.88 -9.76
C LEU A 127 -24.16 -2.98 -10.96
N ALA A 128 -22.92 -3.03 -11.46
CA ALA A 128 -22.47 -2.14 -12.52
C ALA A 128 -23.17 -2.43 -13.87
N ASP A 129 -23.36 -1.38 -14.68
CA ASP A 129 -23.76 -1.53 -16.08
C ASP A 129 -22.64 -2.13 -16.94
N GLN A 130 -22.98 -2.63 -18.12
CA GLN A 130 -22.04 -3.36 -18.98
C GLN A 130 -20.81 -2.54 -19.38
N LYS A 131 -20.99 -1.25 -19.69
CA LYS A 131 -19.88 -0.38 -20.12
C LYS A 131 -18.92 -0.14 -18.97
N THR A 132 -19.45 0.13 -17.78
CA THR A 132 -18.66 0.33 -16.57
C THR A 132 -17.90 -0.95 -16.18
N LYS A 133 -18.54 -2.12 -16.29
CA LYS A 133 -17.89 -3.43 -16.09
C LYS A 133 -16.69 -3.64 -16.99
N GLU A 134 -16.84 -3.40 -18.28
CA GLU A 134 -15.76 -3.60 -19.26
C GLU A 134 -14.56 -2.70 -18.97
N SER A 135 -14.81 -1.42 -18.64
CA SER A 135 -13.74 -0.47 -18.29
C SER A 135 -12.99 -0.89 -17.03
N VAL A 136 -13.71 -1.17 -15.94
CA VAL A 136 -13.07 -1.50 -14.66
C VAL A 136 -12.42 -2.90 -14.70
N LEU A 137 -12.95 -3.83 -15.49
CA LEU A 137 -12.30 -5.12 -15.75
C LEU A 137 -10.98 -4.97 -16.51
N ALA A 138 -10.90 -4.05 -17.48
CA ALA A 138 -9.64 -3.76 -18.16
C ALA A 138 -8.60 -3.20 -17.18
N GLU A 139 -9.00 -2.24 -16.34
CA GLU A 139 -8.13 -1.71 -15.27
C GLU A 139 -7.68 -2.81 -14.31
N GLN A 140 -8.58 -3.70 -13.89
CA GLN A 140 -8.27 -4.80 -12.98
C GLN A 140 -7.28 -5.78 -13.61
N ARG A 141 -7.46 -6.13 -14.89
CA ARG A 141 -6.54 -7.01 -15.62
C ARG A 141 -5.16 -6.40 -15.77
N ASN A 142 -5.08 -5.11 -16.10
CA ASN A 142 -3.81 -4.41 -16.20
C ASN A 142 -3.09 -4.37 -14.84
N TRP A 143 -3.81 -4.04 -13.76
CA TRP A 143 -3.23 -4.08 -12.41
C TRP A 143 -2.71 -5.49 -12.06
N VAL A 144 -3.52 -6.54 -12.28
CA VAL A 144 -3.12 -7.93 -12.03
C VAL A 144 -1.89 -8.33 -12.83
N ALA A 145 -1.83 -7.97 -14.12
CA ALA A 145 -0.71 -8.31 -14.99
C ALA A 145 0.61 -7.66 -14.55
N MET A 146 0.55 -6.45 -13.99
CA MET A 146 1.73 -5.72 -13.52
C MET A 146 2.17 -6.08 -12.10
N LYS A 147 1.36 -6.81 -11.30
CA LYS A 147 1.65 -7.07 -9.87
C LYS A 147 3.00 -7.73 -9.64
N GLU A 148 3.38 -8.69 -10.47
CA GLU A 148 4.64 -9.43 -10.30
C GLU A 148 5.85 -8.51 -10.51
N GLU A 149 5.85 -7.76 -11.61
CA GLU A 149 6.91 -6.78 -11.91
C GLU A 149 6.95 -5.64 -10.88
N ALA A 150 5.79 -5.13 -10.46
CA ALA A 150 5.67 -4.14 -9.39
C ALA A 150 6.27 -4.62 -8.07
N THR A 151 6.08 -5.91 -7.73
CA THR A 151 6.67 -6.53 -6.54
C THR A 151 8.19 -6.54 -6.63
N LEU A 152 8.74 -6.95 -7.77
CA LEU A 152 10.19 -6.97 -8.00
C LEU A 152 10.80 -5.57 -7.93
N LEU A 153 10.13 -4.56 -8.49
CA LEU A 153 10.56 -3.16 -8.44
C LEU A 153 10.53 -2.60 -7.02
N SER A 154 9.48 -2.90 -6.26
CA SER A 154 9.30 -2.42 -4.89
C SER A 154 10.34 -3.00 -3.93
N ILE A 155 10.52 -4.31 -3.97
CA ILE A 155 11.46 -5.02 -3.08
C ILE A 155 12.91 -4.78 -3.53
N GLY A 156 13.16 -4.84 -4.84
CA GLY A 156 14.49 -4.85 -5.43
C GLY A 156 15.06 -6.27 -5.57
N SER A 157 15.87 -6.47 -6.60
CA SER A 157 16.42 -7.78 -6.96
C SER A 157 17.42 -8.35 -5.94
N SER A 158 17.96 -7.54 -5.02
CA SER A 158 18.94 -8.01 -4.03
C SER A 158 18.35 -8.94 -2.97
N GLU A 159 17.05 -8.80 -2.69
CA GLU A 159 16.34 -9.65 -1.74
C GLU A 159 15.70 -10.86 -2.42
N GLU A 160 15.76 -10.94 -3.76
CA GLU A 160 15.18 -12.02 -4.53
C GLU A 160 15.84 -13.35 -4.12
N ASN A 161 15.02 -14.30 -3.67
CA ASN A 161 15.43 -15.60 -3.10
C ASN A 161 15.97 -15.59 -1.66
N GLY A 162 15.95 -14.45 -0.97
CA GLY A 162 16.24 -14.37 0.46
C GLY A 162 15.13 -14.99 1.32
N SER A 163 15.46 -15.48 2.51
CA SER A 163 14.46 -16.02 3.45
C SER A 163 13.44 -14.98 3.93
N ILE A 164 13.77 -13.69 3.81
CA ILE A 164 12.89 -12.55 4.12
C ILE A 164 11.97 -12.18 2.95
N TYR A 165 12.26 -12.64 1.72
CA TYR A 165 11.51 -12.29 0.52
C TYR A 165 10.00 -12.54 0.64
N PRO A 166 9.52 -13.69 1.18
CA PRO A 166 8.08 -13.91 1.31
C PRO A 166 7.39 -12.90 2.23
N LEU A 167 8.05 -12.45 3.30
CA LEU A 167 7.55 -11.41 4.18
C LEU A 167 7.41 -10.07 3.42
N LEU A 168 8.47 -9.65 2.73
CA LEU A 168 8.46 -8.39 1.96
C LEU A 168 7.40 -8.43 0.84
N GLN A 169 7.28 -9.56 0.16
CA GLN A 169 6.27 -9.78 -0.86
C GLN A 169 4.86 -9.70 -0.27
N ASN A 170 4.58 -10.41 0.83
CA ASN A 170 3.26 -10.36 1.45
C ASN A 170 2.89 -8.95 1.92
N SER A 171 3.83 -8.22 2.54
CA SER A 171 3.59 -6.84 2.99
C SER A 171 3.30 -5.90 1.81
N PHE A 172 4.06 -6.01 0.71
CA PHE A 172 3.78 -5.21 -0.47
C PHE A 172 2.45 -5.58 -1.12
N LEU A 173 2.14 -6.89 -1.23
CA LEU A 173 0.89 -7.37 -1.77
C LEU A 173 -0.31 -6.93 -0.92
N GLU A 174 -0.18 -6.92 0.41
CA GLU A 174 -1.17 -6.38 1.33
C GLU A 174 -1.47 -4.91 1.01
N GLU A 175 -0.43 -4.07 0.93
CA GLU A 175 -0.57 -2.63 0.67
C GLU A 175 -1.26 -2.34 -0.66
N ILE A 176 -0.78 -2.93 -1.76
CA ILE A 176 -1.36 -2.66 -3.08
C ILE A 176 -2.78 -3.22 -3.21
N THR A 177 -3.08 -4.30 -2.50
CA THR A 177 -4.42 -4.92 -2.52
C THR A 177 -5.41 -4.10 -1.71
N LYS A 178 -4.99 -3.55 -0.57
CA LYS A 178 -5.74 -2.54 0.19
C LYS A 178 -6.02 -1.31 -0.68
N ASN A 179 -5.00 -0.78 -1.36
CA ASN A 179 -5.16 0.37 -2.25
C ASN A 179 -6.18 0.09 -3.36
N ARG A 180 -6.10 -1.11 -3.95
CA ARG A 180 -7.04 -1.55 -4.98
C ARG A 180 -8.47 -1.71 -4.43
N ALA A 181 -8.62 -2.23 -3.21
CA ALA A 181 -9.91 -2.34 -2.54
C ALA A 181 -10.55 -0.96 -2.33
N CYS A 182 -9.79 0.04 -1.87
CA CYS A 182 -10.27 1.43 -1.73
C CYS A 182 -10.76 2.03 -3.05
N ILE A 183 -10.01 1.84 -4.14
CA ILE A 183 -10.41 2.31 -5.48
C ILE A 183 -11.71 1.63 -5.93
N LEU A 184 -11.81 0.32 -5.74
CA LEU A 184 -12.99 -0.44 -6.15
C LEU A 184 -14.22 -0.10 -5.30
N ALA A 185 -14.04 0.09 -4.00
CA ALA A 185 -15.09 0.57 -3.09
C ALA A 185 -15.57 1.97 -3.48
N SER A 186 -14.67 2.90 -3.84
CA SER A 186 -15.05 4.21 -4.35
C SER A 186 -15.93 4.12 -5.62
N LYS A 187 -15.55 3.25 -6.57
CA LYS A 187 -16.34 3.00 -7.78
C LYS A 187 -17.71 2.38 -7.45
N LEU A 188 -17.74 1.43 -6.52
CA LEU A 188 -18.97 0.78 -6.07
C LEU A 188 -19.89 1.76 -5.32
N ALA A 189 -19.34 2.63 -4.48
CA ALA A 189 -20.07 3.67 -3.77
C ALA A 189 -20.75 4.63 -4.76
N GLY A 190 -20.04 5.03 -5.82
CA GLY A 190 -20.63 5.83 -6.90
C GLY A 190 -21.82 5.15 -7.59
N ILE A 191 -21.80 3.81 -7.74
CA ILE A 191 -22.95 3.05 -8.29
C ILE A 191 -24.11 3.01 -7.29
N LYS A 192 -23.82 2.85 -5.99
CA LYS A 192 -24.82 2.80 -4.91
C LYS A 192 -25.39 4.18 -4.55
N GLY A 193 -24.74 5.26 -4.98
CA GLY A 193 -25.06 6.62 -4.57
C GLY A 193 -24.63 6.93 -3.13
N GLU A 194 -23.57 6.27 -2.65
CA GLU A 194 -22.98 6.48 -1.33
C GLU A 194 -21.84 7.51 -1.41
N ASP A 195 -21.72 8.36 -0.40
CA ASP A 195 -20.54 9.20 -0.22
C ASP A 195 -19.34 8.32 0.17
N PHE A 196 -18.21 8.54 -0.49
CA PHE A 196 -16.98 7.80 -0.21
C PHE A 196 -15.77 8.71 -0.42
N MET A 197 -14.86 8.71 0.54
CA MET A 197 -13.60 9.45 0.45
C MET A 197 -12.46 8.46 0.41
N LEU A 198 -11.65 8.53 -0.66
CA LEU A 198 -10.41 7.76 -0.70
C LEU A 198 -9.52 8.18 0.47
N PRO A 199 -8.85 7.23 1.15
CA PRO A 199 -7.94 7.58 2.22
C PRO A 199 -6.72 8.34 1.68
N ASP A 200 -6.11 9.16 2.52
CA ASP A 200 -4.89 9.85 2.16
C ASP A 200 -3.77 8.84 1.84
N ARG A 201 -2.97 9.16 0.82
CA ARG A 201 -1.78 8.40 0.46
C ARG A 201 -0.53 9.15 0.90
N SER A 202 0.54 8.40 1.13
CA SER A 202 1.86 8.98 1.32
C SER A 202 2.21 9.91 0.16
N ASN A 203 2.66 11.11 0.51
CA ASN A 203 3.21 12.09 -0.44
C ASN A 203 4.73 11.96 -0.55
N LYS A 204 5.32 10.89 0.02
CA LYS A 204 6.77 10.72 0.13
C LYS A 204 7.26 9.39 -0.42
N TYR A 205 6.50 8.32 -0.18
CA TYR A 205 6.87 6.96 -0.54
C TYR A 205 5.78 6.29 -1.36
N GLY A 206 6.18 5.43 -2.28
CA GLY A 206 5.26 4.66 -3.12
C GLY A 206 5.92 4.12 -4.38
N LEU A 207 5.17 3.26 -5.08
CA LEU A 207 5.47 2.79 -6.42
C LEU A 207 4.46 3.38 -7.40
N PHE A 208 4.98 4.03 -8.43
CA PHE A 208 4.21 4.65 -9.49
C PHE A 208 4.70 4.11 -10.83
N VAL A 209 3.79 3.83 -11.75
CA VAL A 209 4.16 3.30 -13.07
C VAL A 209 3.47 4.02 -14.22
N ASP A 210 4.15 4.07 -15.35
CA ASP A 210 3.54 4.22 -16.67
C ASP A 210 3.42 2.84 -17.29
N ASN A 211 2.20 2.45 -17.63
CA ASN A 211 1.90 1.20 -18.31
C ASN A 211 1.46 1.39 -19.77
N GLN A 212 1.38 2.63 -20.23
CA GLN A 212 0.92 3.03 -21.56
C GLN A 212 -0.43 2.43 -21.96
N GLY A 213 -1.31 2.20 -20.97
CA GLY A 213 -2.61 1.55 -21.17
C GLY A 213 -2.55 0.04 -21.39
N THR A 214 -1.38 -0.58 -21.17
CA THR A 214 -1.15 -2.02 -21.30
C THR A 214 -1.06 -2.71 -19.93
N GLY A 215 -0.86 -4.03 -19.94
CA GLY A 215 -0.60 -4.83 -18.73
C GLY A 215 0.88 -4.95 -18.34
N ASN A 216 1.78 -4.19 -18.97
CA ASN A 216 3.22 -4.23 -18.70
C ASN A 216 3.67 -2.93 -18.03
N VAL A 217 4.68 -2.99 -17.17
CA VAL A 217 5.34 -1.78 -16.67
C VAL A 217 6.32 -1.30 -17.74
N TYR A 218 6.12 -0.07 -18.24
CA TYR A 218 7.07 0.56 -19.16
C TYR A 218 8.06 1.41 -18.38
N SER A 219 7.54 2.26 -17.51
CA SER A 219 8.37 3.12 -16.68
C SER A 219 7.89 3.03 -15.24
N ALA A 220 8.80 3.14 -14.29
CA ALA A 220 8.51 3.09 -12.87
C ALA A 220 9.27 4.17 -12.11
N LEU A 221 8.61 4.73 -11.11
CA LEU A 221 9.19 5.57 -10.07
C LEU A 221 8.90 4.88 -8.73
N VAL A 222 9.96 4.51 -8.03
CA VAL A 222 9.91 3.97 -6.67
C VAL A 222 10.50 5.00 -5.74
N THR A 223 9.80 5.33 -4.66
CA THR A 223 10.31 6.16 -3.55
C THR A 223 10.13 5.39 -2.25
N ARG A 224 11.19 5.23 -1.47
CA ARG A 224 11.18 4.41 -0.24
C ARG A 224 12.24 4.85 0.76
N GLU A 225 12.13 4.34 1.99
CA GLU A 225 13.21 4.42 2.97
C GLU A 225 14.22 3.29 2.72
N GLY A 226 15.49 3.65 2.53
CA GLY A 226 16.60 2.73 2.38
C GLY A 226 17.04 2.10 3.69
N LEU A 227 17.91 1.10 3.62
CA LEU A 227 18.38 0.33 4.81
C LEU A 227 19.08 1.19 5.86
N ASN A 228 19.69 2.30 5.45
CA ASN A 228 20.39 3.23 6.33
C ASN A 228 19.48 4.35 6.87
N GLY A 229 18.17 4.32 6.56
CA GLY A 229 17.21 5.39 6.88
C GLY A 229 17.28 6.58 5.93
N GLU A 230 18.03 6.47 4.82
CA GLU A 230 18.07 7.49 3.78
C GLU A 230 16.85 7.36 2.87
N ASN A 231 16.35 8.47 2.33
CA ASN A 231 15.26 8.41 1.36
C ASN A 231 15.85 8.08 -0.01
N GLU A 232 15.42 6.98 -0.61
CA GLU A 232 15.89 6.49 -1.91
C GLU A 232 14.81 6.63 -2.97
N ALA A 233 15.22 6.99 -4.18
CA ALA A 233 14.36 6.89 -5.36
C ALA A 233 15.03 6.11 -6.49
N VAL A 234 14.22 5.34 -7.21
CA VAL A 234 14.61 4.63 -8.43
C VAL A 234 13.65 5.04 -9.53
N ILE A 235 14.20 5.57 -10.62
CA ILE A 235 13.45 6.00 -11.80
C ILE A 235 13.93 5.14 -12.97
N SER A 236 13.05 4.28 -13.47
CA SER A 236 13.32 3.40 -14.62
C SER A 236 12.38 3.78 -15.76
N VAL A 237 12.93 4.01 -16.95
CA VAL A 237 12.17 4.46 -18.12
C VAL A 237 12.51 3.60 -19.33
N TYR A 238 11.48 2.98 -19.92
CA TYR A 238 11.64 2.09 -21.06
C TYR A 238 12.44 2.75 -22.20
N ARG A 239 13.52 2.07 -22.63
CA ARG A 239 14.46 2.49 -23.69
C ARG A 239 15.29 3.74 -23.42
N ILE A 240 15.07 4.44 -22.31
CA ILE A 240 15.90 5.57 -21.89
C ILE A 240 16.98 5.04 -20.95
N GLY A 241 16.58 4.48 -19.81
CA GLY A 241 17.53 3.95 -18.83
C GLY A 241 16.95 3.99 -17.42
N GLU A 242 17.82 3.72 -16.45
CA GLU A 242 17.49 3.79 -15.03
C GLU A 242 18.43 4.79 -14.35
N THR A 243 17.90 5.59 -13.42
CA THR A 243 18.70 6.36 -12.47
C THR A 243 18.25 6.06 -11.04
N ARG A 244 19.22 6.00 -10.14
CA ARG A 244 19.04 5.73 -8.70
C ARG A 244 19.70 6.86 -7.93
N GLY A 245 19.13 7.20 -6.78
CA GLY A 245 19.60 8.31 -5.99
C GLY A 245 18.85 8.48 -4.69
N THR A 246 19.14 9.59 -4.04
CA THR A 246 18.48 10.00 -2.80
C THR A 246 17.61 11.23 -3.02
N PHE A 247 16.69 11.50 -2.09
CA PHE A 247 15.88 12.71 -2.15
C PHE A 247 15.70 13.41 -0.79
N THR A 248 15.47 14.71 -0.86
CA THR A 248 15.02 15.54 0.27
C THR A 248 13.54 15.86 0.11
N ASP A 249 12.76 15.62 1.15
CA ASP A 249 11.32 15.93 1.18
C ASP A 249 11.10 17.42 1.49
N HIS A 250 10.44 18.14 0.58
CA HIS A 250 10.09 19.56 0.74
C HIS A 250 8.63 19.76 1.19
N GLY A 251 7.90 18.66 1.42
CA GLY A 251 6.48 18.65 1.75
C GLY A 251 5.59 18.71 0.51
N ASN A 252 4.30 18.41 0.71
CA ASN A 252 3.26 18.48 -0.34
C ASN A 252 3.57 17.67 -1.61
N GLY A 253 4.28 16.55 -1.48
CA GLY A 253 4.61 15.70 -2.62
C GLY A 253 5.84 16.12 -3.41
N GLU A 254 6.49 17.23 -3.07
CA GLU A 254 7.68 17.71 -3.78
C GLU A 254 8.96 17.13 -3.16
N LEU A 255 9.70 16.33 -3.93
CA LEU A 255 10.93 15.69 -3.48
C LEU A 255 12.09 16.11 -4.38
N ALA A 256 13.13 16.71 -3.79
CA ALA A 256 14.34 17.10 -4.51
C ALA A 256 15.27 15.89 -4.65
N PHE A 257 15.41 15.36 -5.86
CA PHE A 257 16.18 14.17 -6.18
C PHE A 257 17.60 14.50 -6.67
N ALA A 258 18.57 13.68 -6.26
CA ALA A 258 19.92 13.66 -6.80
C ALA A 258 20.39 12.22 -7.00
N SER A 259 20.88 11.92 -8.20
CA SER A 259 21.38 10.58 -8.54
C SER A 259 22.70 10.25 -7.83
N ASP A 260 22.92 8.96 -7.58
CA ASP A 260 24.11 8.45 -6.87
C ASP A 260 25.42 8.76 -7.62
N ASP A 261 25.35 8.79 -8.96
CA ASP A 261 26.48 9.13 -9.82
C ASP A 261 26.71 10.65 -9.96
N GLY A 262 25.82 11.47 -9.39
CA GLY A 262 25.85 12.93 -9.47
C GLY A 262 25.47 13.52 -10.82
N ASN A 263 25.08 12.70 -11.80
CA ASN A 263 24.82 13.12 -13.17
C ASN A 263 23.43 13.69 -13.38
N VAL A 264 22.45 13.39 -12.52
CA VAL A 264 21.06 13.82 -12.70
C VAL A 264 20.53 14.44 -11.41
N ARG A 265 19.91 15.61 -11.53
CA ARG A 265 19.04 16.18 -10.49
C ARG A 265 17.67 16.46 -11.07
N GLY A 266 16.66 16.41 -10.22
CA GLY A 266 15.30 16.69 -10.61
C GLY A 266 14.37 16.85 -9.44
N ILE A 267 13.12 17.14 -9.75
CA ILE A 267 12.02 17.25 -8.79
C ILE A 267 11.05 16.13 -9.07
N ILE A 268 10.80 15.28 -8.08
CA ILE A 268 9.70 14.32 -8.10
C ILE A 268 8.48 15.04 -7.51
N HIS A 269 7.32 14.88 -8.14
CA HIS A 269 6.04 15.33 -7.60
C HIS A 269 5.10 14.14 -7.41
N ILE A 270 4.62 13.90 -6.20
CA ILE A 270 3.64 12.85 -5.87
C ILE A 270 2.26 13.49 -5.61
N ASP A 271 1.25 13.15 -6.43
CA ASP A 271 -0.14 13.63 -6.30
C ASP A 271 -1.08 12.47 -5.86
N GLY A 272 -0.65 11.76 -4.81
CA GLY A 272 -1.41 10.69 -4.16
C GLY A 272 -1.92 9.63 -5.14
N TRP A 273 -3.25 9.54 -5.28
CA TRP A 273 -3.92 8.55 -6.15
C TRP A 273 -3.78 8.82 -7.64
N LYS A 274 -3.36 10.02 -8.05
CA LYS A 274 -3.24 10.40 -9.47
C LYS A 274 -1.89 10.04 -10.09
N GLY A 275 -0.97 9.51 -9.28
CA GLY A 275 0.35 9.12 -9.72
C GLY A 275 1.43 10.10 -9.27
N ALA A 276 2.53 10.10 -10.01
CA ALA A 276 3.68 10.95 -9.75
C ALA A 276 4.34 11.38 -11.05
N SER A 277 5.15 12.43 -11.00
CA SER A 277 6.00 12.87 -12.11
C SER A 277 7.44 13.10 -11.67
N PHE A 278 8.36 13.15 -12.64
CA PHE A 278 9.75 13.51 -12.44
C PHE A 278 10.20 14.53 -13.49
N HIS A 279 10.56 15.72 -13.01
CA HIS A 279 11.09 16.81 -13.80
C HIS A 279 12.61 16.89 -13.68
N VAL A 280 13.33 16.73 -14.78
CA VAL A 280 14.81 16.79 -14.78
C VAL A 280 15.27 18.24 -14.79
N THR A 281 15.95 18.67 -13.72
CA THR A 281 16.43 20.06 -13.56
C THR A 281 17.89 20.25 -13.95
N GLU A 282 18.71 19.22 -13.80
CA GLU A 282 20.14 19.28 -14.10
C GLU A 282 20.62 17.94 -14.64
N VAL A 283 21.47 17.99 -15.68
CA VAL A 283 22.21 16.84 -16.17
C VAL A 283 23.67 17.24 -16.32
N THR A 284 24.55 16.49 -15.65
CA THR A 284 26.00 16.60 -15.81
C THR A 284 26.55 15.29 -16.35
N GLY A 285 27.64 15.35 -17.13
CA GLY A 285 28.25 14.14 -17.69
C GLY A 285 27.40 13.44 -18.75
N ASN A 286 27.51 12.12 -18.82
CA ASN A 286 26.79 11.28 -19.78
C ASN A 286 25.57 10.65 -19.10
N SER A 287 24.38 11.11 -19.47
CA SER A 287 23.10 10.59 -18.95
C SER A 287 22.17 10.24 -20.09
N ALA A 288 21.29 9.28 -19.86
CA ALA A 288 20.18 8.99 -20.76
C ALA A 288 19.05 10.04 -20.68
N PHE A 289 19.00 10.80 -19.58
CA PHE A 289 18.01 11.84 -19.32
C PHE A 289 18.45 13.19 -19.86
N THR A 290 17.50 14.07 -20.13
CA THR A 290 17.74 15.42 -20.67
C THR A 290 17.17 16.52 -19.77
N VAL A 291 17.85 17.67 -19.67
CA VAL A 291 17.37 18.80 -18.87
C VAL A 291 16.04 19.31 -19.42
N GLY A 292 15.07 19.51 -18.53
CA GLY A 292 13.70 19.93 -18.85
C GLY A 292 12.77 18.79 -19.28
N GLU A 293 13.25 17.54 -19.29
CA GLU A 293 12.43 16.36 -19.52
C GLU A 293 11.42 16.17 -18.37
N GLU A 294 10.18 15.86 -18.74
CA GLU A 294 9.09 15.56 -17.82
C GLU A 294 8.63 14.12 -18.04
N LEU A 295 8.68 13.33 -16.98
CA LEU A 295 8.30 11.91 -17.00
C LEU A 295 7.09 11.70 -16.09
N GLU A 296 6.07 11.04 -16.60
CA GLU A 296 4.80 10.83 -15.91
C GLU A 296 4.62 9.35 -15.54
N PHE A 297 4.16 9.10 -14.32
CA PHE A 297 3.89 7.77 -13.76
C PHE A 297 2.46 7.77 -13.22
N PRO A 298 1.44 7.71 -14.09
CA PRO A 298 0.05 7.98 -13.74
C PRO A 298 -0.61 6.89 -12.88
N PHE A 299 -0.02 5.71 -12.79
CA PHE A 299 -0.59 4.59 -12.05
C PHE A 299 0.08 4.44 -10.68
N ALA A 300 -0.65 4.75 -9.61
CA ALA A 300 -0.20 4.52 -8.24
C ALA A 300 -0.61 3.12 -7.77
N PHE A 301 0.35 2.30 -7.35
CA PHE A 301 0.11 0.95 -6.83
C PHE A 301 -0.50 0.93 -5.43
#